data_AF-A0A9D9EQX8-F1
#
_entry.id   AF-A0A9D9EQX8-F1
#
_cell.length_a   1.000
_cell.length_b   1.000
_cell.length_c   1.000
_cell.angle_alpha   90.00
_cell.angle_beta   90.00
_cell.angle_gamma   90.00
#
_symmetry.space_group_name_H-M   'P 1'
#
loop_
_entity.id
_entity.type
_entity.pdbx_description
1 polymer ?
#
loop_
_entity_poly.entity_id
_entity_poly.type
_entity_poly.pdbx_seq_one_letter_code
_entity_poly.pdbx_strand_id
1 'polypeptide(L)'
;MNVYSDALEALRNGGVLLYPTDTVWGLGCDATNPEAVRKVYGIKRRPDSKSLVLLASDLDMVARYIREIPEMAVQLVEVNDRPMTIIYPDALTGPDCRGLADNVVAEDGSVGIRIPMADFCRDLVRRFGRPIVSTSANISGEPTPKRFADIPQTIKDSVDCILDPSLERQSSGKASSIIKVGIDGTIDIIRK
;
A
#
# COMPACT_ATOMS: atom_id res chain seq x y z
N MET A 1 16.66 -10.63 -16.49
CA MET A 1 16.31 -10.87 -15.08
C MET A 1 14.86 -10.42 -14.90
N ASN A 2 14.00 -11.25 -14.30
CA ASN A 2 12.59 -10.90 -14.15
C ASN A 2 12.49 -9.81 -13.07
N VAL A 3 12.04 -8.61 -13.44
CA VAL A 3 11.93 -7.43 -12.56
C VAL A 3 11.10 -7.66 -11.29
N TYR A 4 10.28 -8.72 -11.28
CA TYR A 4 9.45 -9.09 -10.13
C TYR A 4 10.10 -10.12 -9.20
N SER A 5 11.12 -10.86 -9.63
CA SER A 5 11.61 -12.05 -8.90
C SER A 5 12.08 -11.71 -7.50
N ASP A 6 13.01 -10.76 -7.40
CA ASP A 6 13.65 -10.38 -6.15
C ASP A 6 12.64 -9.74 -5.19
N ALA A 7 11.70 -8.96 -5.74
CA ALA A 7 10.62 -8.35 -4.96
C ALA A 7 9.66 -9.42 -4.39
N LEU A 8 9.28 -10.40 -5.20
CA LEU A 8 8.39 -11.49 -4.76
C LEU A 8 9.08 -12.37 -3.72
N GLU A 9 10.37 -12.64 -3.87
CA GLU A 9 11.17 -13.38 -2.89
C GLU A 9 11.27 -12.61 -1.57
N ALA A 10 11.64 -11.33 -1.61
CA ALA A 10 11.70 -10.48 -0.43
C ALA A 10 10.35 -10.43 0.30
N LEU A 11 9.24 -10.23 -0.41
CA LEU A 11 7.90 -10.23 0.19
C LEU A 11 7.55 -11.56 0.86
N ARG A 12 7.81 -12.69 0.19
CA ARG A 12 7.56 -14.04 0.73
C ARG A 12 8.38 -14.33 1.98
N ASN A 13 9.58 -13.76 2.06
CA ASN A 13 10.48 -13.87 3.22
C ASN A 13 10.16 -12.85 4.33
N GLY A 14 9.06 -12.09 4.22
CA GLY A 14 8.68 -11.07 5.20
C GLY A 14 9.60 -9.85 5.21
N GLY A 15 10.24 -9.57 4.07
CA GLY A 15 11.09 -8.40 3.84
C GLY A 15 10.31 -7.15 3.45
N VAL A 16 11.02 -6.04 3.42
CA VAL A 16 10.54 -4.71 3.02
C VAL A 16 11.17 -4.32 1.68
N LEU A 17 10.31 -3.93 0.75
CA LEU A 17 10.66 -3.37 -0.54
C LEU A 17 10.81 -1.86 -0.45
N LEU A 18 11.75 -1.32 -1.23
CA LEU A 18 11.76 0.07 -1.66
C LEU A 18 11.52 0.11 -3.17
N TYR A 19 10.39 0.69 -3.59
CA TYR A 19 9.95 0.62 -4.98
C TYR A 19 9.17 1.86 -5.44
N PRO A 20 9.19 2.18 -6.75
CA PRO A 20 8.35 3.24 -7.27
C PRO A 20 6.88 2.78 -7.36
N THR A 21 5.97 3.70 -7.10
CA THR A 21 4.52 3.50 -7.32
C THR A 21 3.99 4.44 -8.40
N ASP A 22 2.70 4.35 -8.69
CA ASP A 22 1.92 5.33 -9.48
C ASP A 22 1.85 6.74 -8.85
N THR A 23 2.34 6.89 -7.61
CA THR A 23 2.30 8.16 -6.86
C THR A 23 3.68 8.67 -6.49
N VAL A 24 4.37 7.98 -5.58
CA VAL A 24 5.67 8.33 -5.03
C VAL A 24 6.47 7.06 -4.77
N TRP A 25 7.75 7.17 -4.42
CA TRP A 25 8.50 6.03 -3.92
C TRP A 25 7.92 5.53 -2.59
N GLY A 26 7.75 4.21 -2.50
CA GLY A 26 7.08 3.55 -1.40
C GLY A 26 7.97 2.52 -0.69
N LEU A 27 7.73 2.38 0.61
CA LEU A 27 8.11 1.21 1.40
C LEU A 27 6.94 0.24 1.37
N GLY A 28 7.21 -1.01 1.03
CA GLY A 28 6.16 -2.03 1.01
C GLY A 28 6.54 -3.38 1.54
N CYS A 29 5.54 -4.09 2.06
CA CYS A 29 5.70 -5.41 2.65
C CYS A 29 4.37 -6.18 2.55
N ASP A 30 4.37 -7.47 2.90
CA ASP A 30 3.13 -8.26 2.97
C ASP A 30 2.18 -7.70 4.03
N ALA A 31 1.01 -7.20 3.61
CA ALA A 31 0.01 -6.63 4.51
C ALA A 31 -0.71 -7.67 5.40
N THR A 32 -0.47 -8.94 5.14
CA THR A 32 -0.98 -10.06 5.94
C THR A 32 0.06 -10.60 6.94
N ASN A 33 1.27 -10.02 6.94
CA ASN A 33 2.36 -10.42 7.82
C ASN A 33 2.64 -9.33 8.89
N PRO A 34 2.24 -9.52 10.16
CA PRO A 34 2.40 -8.52 11.21
C PRO A 34 3.87 -8.17 11.50
N GLU A 35 4.80 -9.13 11.31
CA GLU A 35 6.24 -8.90 11.49
C GLU A 35 6.78 -7.95 10.42
N ALA A 36 6.40 -8.17 9.16
CA ALA A 36 6.83 -7.33 8.05
C ALA A 36 6.27 -5.90 8.18
N VAL A 37 5.00 -5.78 8.61
CA VAL A 37 4.36 -4.48 8.89
C VAL A 37 5.10 -3.74 10.00
N ARG A 38 5.53 -4.42 11.06
CA ARG A 38 6.30 -3.80 12.15
C ARG A 38 7.65 -3.28 11.67
N LYS A 39 8.33 -3.99 10.76
CA LYS A 39 9.57 -3.49 10.14
C LYS A 39 9.33 -2.14 9.45
N VAL A 40 8.23 -2.01 8.69
CA VAL A 40 7.88 -0.74 8.03
C VAL A 40 7.64 0.39 9.03
N TYR A 41 6.92 0.14 10.13
CA TYR A 41 6.76 1.14 11.20
C TYR A 41 8.11 1.56 11.81
N GLY A 42 8.99 0.57 12.07
CA GLY A 42 10.34 0.79 12.59
C GLY A 42 11.19 1.68 11.68
N ILE A 43 11.23 1.39 10.38
CA ILE A 43 11.96 2.19 9.38
C ILE A 43 11.45 3.64 9.38
N LYS A 44 10.14 3.83 9.44
CA LYS A 44 9.52 5.17 9.41
C LYS A 44 9.62 5.92 10.73
N ARG A 45 10.05 5.28 11.82
CA ARG A 45 9.99 5.83 13.19
C ARG A 45 8.61 6.40 13.49
N ARG A 46 7.58 5.68 13.04
CA ARG A 46 6.19 6.12 13.09
C ARG A 46 5.54 5.47 14.32
N PRO A 47 4.73 6.21 15.10
CA PRO A 47 3.89 5.56 16.10
C PRO A 47 2.91 4.61 15.40
N ASP A 48 2.71 3.44 15.98
CA ASP A 48 1.88 2.34 15.43
C ASP A 48 0.41 2.75 15.16
N SER A 49 -0.03 3.93 15.62
CA SER A 49 -1.40 4.43 15.50
C SER A 49 -1.77 5.08 14.16
N LYS A 50 -0.80 5.28 13.25
CA LYS A 50 -1.07 5.99 12.00
C LYS A 50 -1.25 5.01 10.83
N SER A 51 -2.45 4.99 10.27
CA SER A 51 -2.85 4.07 9.20
C SER A 51 -1.87 4.01 8.01
N LEU A 52 -1.67 2.79 7.53
CA LEU A 52 -0.94 2.46 6.32
C LEU A 52 -1.93 2.32 5.15
N VAL A 53 -1.44 2.57 3.93
CA VAL A 53 -2.21 2.29 2.71
C VAL A 53 -1.77 0.94 2.19
N LEU A 54 -2.72 0.14 1.72
CA LEU A 54 -2.48 -1.14 1.06
C LEU A 54 -2.68 -1.00 -0.46
N LEU A 55 -1.93 -1.78 -1.24
CA LEU A 55 -2.18 -1.96 -2.66
C LEU A 55 -2.86 -3.31 -2.89
N ALA A 56 -3.93 -3.29 -3.69
CA ALA A 56 -4.63 -4.48 -4.19
C ALA A 56 -4.56 -4.51 -5.73
N SER A 57 -4.63 -5.67 -6.36
CA SER A 57 -4.55 -5.78 -7.82
C SER A 57 -5.84 -5.37 -8.53
N ASP A 58 -6.98 -5.54 -7.87
CA ASP A 58 -8.34 -5.39 -8.39
C ASP A 58 -9.35 -5.47 -7.22
N LEU A 59 -10.63 -5.17 -7.51
CA LEU A 59 -11.73 -5.23 -6.53
C LEU A 59 -11.96 -6.65 -5.99
N ASP A 60 -11.71 -7.68 -6.80
CA ASP A 60 -11.81 -9.08 -6.36
C ASP A 60 -10.82 -9.40 -5.24
N MET A 61 -9.60 -8.85 -5.31
CA MET A 61 -8.66 -8.93 -4.19
C MET A 61 -9.17 -8.16 -2.98
N VAL A 62 -9.71 -6.95 -3.15
CA VAL A 62 -10.27 -6.15 -2.03
C VAL A 62 -11.36 -6.92 -1.30
N ALA A 63 -12.28 -7.55 -2.04
CA ALA A 63 -13.39 -8.33 -1.49
C ALA A 63 -12.96 -9.54 -0.65
N ARG A 64 -11.71 -9.99 -0.73
CA ARG A 64 -11.16 -11.04 0.15
C ARG A 64 -10.82 -10.53 1.55
N TYR A 65 -10.59 -9.23 1.69
CA TYR A 65 -10.09 -8.61 2.92
C TYR A 65 -11.05 -7.62 3.55
N ILE A 66 -12.17 -7.32 2.90
CA ILE A 66 -13.22 -6.42 3.39
C ILE A 66 -14.53 -7.20 3.45
N ARG A 67 -15.24 -7.11 4.58
CA ARG A 67 -16.49 -7.86 4.80
C ARG A 67 -17.56 -7.54 3.76
N GLU A 68 -17.74 -6.26 3.48
CA GLU A 68 -18.73 -5.76 2.54
C GLU A 68 -18.15 -4.55 1.80
N ILE A 69 -18.14 -4.61 0.47
CA ILE A 69 -17.67 -3.51 -0.37
C ILE A 69 -18.82 -2.54 -0.60
N PRO A 70 -18.74 -1.27 -0.14
CA PRO A 70 -19.78 -0.29 -0.44
C PRO A 70 -19.95 -0.09 -1.95
N GLU A 71 -21.18 0.03 -2.44
CA GLU A 71 -21.47 0.23 -3.87
C GLU A 71 -20.74 1.46 -4.43
N MET A 72 -20.69 2.54 -3.64
CA MET A 72 -19.97 3.75 -3.99
C MET A 72 -18.47 3.51 -4.23
N ALA A 73 -17.85 2.56 -3.53
CA ALA A 73 -16.46 2.22 -3.73
C ALA A 73 -16.21 1.61 -5.12
N VAL A 74 -17.14 0.76 -5.58
CA VAL A 74 -17.09 0.15 -6.93
C VAL A 74 -17.17 1.26 -7.99
N GLN A 75 -18.15 2.14 -7.87
CA GLN A 75 -18.34 3.26 -8.80
C GLN A 75 -17.11 4.18 -8.83
N LEU A 76 -16.54 4.52 -7.67
CA LEU A 76 -15.34 5.36 -7.57
C LEU A 76 -14.12 4.71 -8.22
N VAL A 77 -13.95 3.39 -8.11
CA VAL A 77 -12.87 2.65 -8.76
C VAL A 77 -13.04 2.62 -10.27
N GLU A 78 -14.27 2.51 -10.79
CA GLU A 78 -14.53 2.48 -12.23
C GLU A 78 -14.29 3.82 -12.92
N VAL A 79 -14.59 4.94 -12.23
CA VAL A 79 -14.55 6.28 -12.83
C VAL A 79 -13.26 7.06 -12.53
N ASN A 80 -12.34 6.51 -11.72
CA ASN A 80 -11.15 7.26 -11.31
C ASN A 80 -10.18 7.49 -12.49
N ASP A 81 -9.68 8.71 -12.60
CA ASP A 81 -8.69 9.13 -13.60
C ASP A 81 -7.29 9.37 -13.02
N ARG A 82 -7.16 9.14 -11.70
CA ARG A 82 -5.95 9.40 -10.92
C ARG A 82 -5.85 8.44 -9.73
N PRO A 83 -4.65 8.21 -9.18
CA PRO A 83 -4.47 7.34 -8.03
C PRO A 83 -5.37 7.75 -6.86
N MET A 84 -6.22 6.82 -6.42
CA MET A 84 -7.21 7.02 -5.35
C MET A 84 -7.08 5.92 -4.31
N THR A 85 -6.97 6.31 -3.05
CA THR A 85 -7.08 5.41 -1.90
C THR A 85 -8.49 5.52 -1.34
N ILE A 86 -9.16 4.39 -1.21
CA ILE A 86 -10.47 4.30 -0.56
C ILE A 86 -10.27 3.69 0.82
N ILE A 87 -10.84 4.30 1.86
CA ILE A 87 -10.89 3.75 3.21
C ILE A 87 -12.18 2.94 3.32
N TYR A 88 -12.01 1.63 3.46
CA TYR A 88 -13.09 0.65 3.58
C TYR A 88 -13.35 0.35 5.07
N PRO A 89 -14.62 0.20 5.49
CA PRO A 89 -14.96 -0.28 6.83
C PRO A 89 -14.79 -1.81 6.92
N ASP A 90 -14.89 -2.35 8.14
CA ASP A 90 -15.01 -3.79 8.41
C ASP A 90 -13.94 -4.66 7.73
N ALA A 91 -12.68 -4.28 7.89
CA ALA A 91 -11.55 -5.06 7.45
C ALA A 91 -11.53 -6.43 8.14
N LEU A 92 -11.22 -7.49 7.38
CA LEU A 92 -11.08 -8.84 7.87
C LEU A 92 -9.63 -9.09 8.27
N THR A 93 -9.40 -9.35 9.56
CA THR A 93 -8.10 -9.78 10.08
C THR A 93 -8.07 -11.28 10.34
N GLY A 94 -6.89 -11.88 10.32
CA GLY A 94 -6.76 -13.32 10.59
C GLY A 94 -5.35 -13.86 10.45
N PRO A 95 -5.06 -15.02 11.07
CA PRO A 95 -3.75 -15.66 11.02
C PRO A 95 -3.46 -16.27 9.64
N ASP A 96 -2.20 -16.66 9.44
CA ASP A 96 -1.73 -17.45 8.29
C ASP A 96 -2.14 -16.88 6.92
N CYS A 97 -2.12 -15.55 6.81
CA CYS A 97 -2.42 -14.82 5.58
C CYS A 97 -3.87 -14.98 5.07
N ARG A 98 -4.79 -15.43 5.94
CA ARG A 98 -6.23 -15.55 5.65
C ARG A 98 -7.00 -14.24 5.86
N GLY A 99 -6.36 -13.25 6.48
CA GLY A 99 -6.85 -11.89 6.63
C GLY A 99 -5.68 -10.91 6.65
N LEU A 100 -5.99 -9.63 6.87
CA LEU A 100 -4.99 -8.60 7.10
C LEU A 100 -4.32 -8.78 8.46
N ALA A 101 -3.09 -8.30 8.59
CA ALA A 101 -2.45 -8.20 9.89
C ALA A 101 -3.15 -7.13 10.74
N ASP A 102 -3.33 -7.37 12.04
CA ASP A 102 -4.07 -6.44 12.91
C ASP A 102 -3.43 -5.04 12.94
N ASN A 103 -2.10 -4.96 12.82
CA ASN A 103 -1.35 -3.70 12.82
C ASN A 103 -1.39 -2.90 11.51
N VAL A 104 -2.13 -3.34 10.49
CA VAL A 104 -2.48 -2.49 9.33
C VAL A 104 -3.90 -1.94 9.40
N VAL A 105 -4.75 -2.50 10.26
CA VAL A 105 -6.15 -2.08 10.44
C VAL A 105 -6.23 -1.00 11.52
N ALA A 106 -7.04 0.03 11.29
CA ALA A 106 -7.24 1.09 12.26
C ALA A 106 -8.09 0.62 13.44
N GLU A 107 -8.06 1.36 14.56
CA GLU A 107 -8.83 1.03 15.77
C GLU A 107 -10.36 0.94 15.52
N ASP A 108 -10.87 1.69 14.54
CA ASP A 108 -12.28 1.66 14.11
C ASP A 108 -12.60 0.52 13.13
N GLY A 109 -11.65 -0.40 12.89
CA GLY A 109 -11.80 -1.52 11.97
C GLY A 109 -11.65 -1.14 10.48
N SER A 110 -11.35 0.11 10.16
CA SER A 110 -11.19 0.55 8.77
C SER A 110 -9.77 0.36 8.22
N VAL A 111 -9.65 0.28 6.90
CA VAL A 111 -8.35 0.18 6.21
C VAL A 111 -8.35 0.93 4.87
N GLY A 112 -7.25 1.63 4.59
CA GLY A 112 -7.05 2.33 3.32
C GLY A 112 -6.47 1.40 2.25
N ILE A 113 -7.19 1.16 1.16
CA ILE A 113 -6.76 0.33 0.04
C ILE A 113 -6.79 1.14 -1.27
N ARG A 114 -5.75 0.98 -2.08
CA ARG A 114 -5.63 1.56 -3.43
C ARG A 114 -5.42 0.45 -4.45
N ILE A 115 -6.13 0.52 -5.56
CA ILE A 115 -5.79 -0.24 -6.77
C ILE A 115 -4.88 0.67 -7.60
N PRO A 116 -3.58 0.34 -7.76
CA PRO A 116 -2.64 1.24 -8.41
C PRO A 116 -2.88 1.30 -9.92
N MET A 117 -2.67 2.47 -10.51
CA MET A 117 -2.80 2.68 -11.96
C MET A 117 -1.55 2.23 -12.73
N ALA A 118 -0.39 2.16 -12.07
CA ALA A 118 0.85 1.68 -12.67
C ALA A 118 0.81 0.16 -12.86
N ASP A 119 0.98 -0.29 -14.10
CA ASP A 119 0.99 -1.71 -14.47
C ASP A 119 2.00 -2.51 -13.65
N PHE A 120 3.18 -1.94 -13.42
CA PHE A 120 4.22 -2.58 -12.62
C PHE A 120 3.72 -2.94 -11.21
N CYS A 121 3.08 -1.99 -10.51
CA CYS A 121 2.58 -2.23 -9.15
C CYS A 121 1.41 -3.22 -9.14
N ARG A 122 0.49 -3.08 -10.10
CA ARG A 122 -0.67 -3.96 -10.22
C ARG A 122 -0.23 -5.40 -10.48
N ASP A 123 0.73 -5.60 -11.37
CA ASP A 123 1.29 -6.92 -11.68
C ASP A 123 2.11 -7.49 -10.53
N LEU A 124 2.87 -6.66 -9.80
CA LEU A 124 3.60 -7.10 -8.61
C LEU A 124 2.63 -7.64 -7.56
N VAL A 125 1.59 -6.88 -7.22
CA VAL A 125 0.56 -7.28 -6.25
C VAL A 125 -0.18 -8.53 -6.72
N ARG A 126 -0.57 -8.58 -8.00
CA ARG A 126 -1.25 -9.75 -8.59
C ARG A 126 -0.38 -11.02 -8.53
N ARG A 127 0.91 -10.92 -8.88
CA ARG A 127 1.86 -12.04 -8.83
C ARG A 127 2.19 -12.48 -7.41
N PHE A 128 2.20 -11.53 -6.47
CA PHE A 128 2.36 -11.83 -5.05
C PHE A 128 1.14 -12.56 -4.49
N GLY A 129 -0.06 -12.19 -4.96
CA GLY A 129 -1.33 -12.84 -4.61
C GLY A 129 -1.94 -12.35 -3.30
N ARG A 130 -1.36 -11.31 -2.69
CA ARG A 130 -1.77 -10.71 -1.41
C ARG A 130 -1.60 -9.19 -1.49
N PRO A 131 -2.33 -8.42 -0.67
CA PRO A 131 -2.16 -6.98 -0.59
C PRO A 131 -0.78 -6.62 -0.05
N ILE A 132 -0.22 -5.53 -0.58
CA ILE A 132 1.09 -5.01 -0.19
C ILE A 132 0.88 -3.71 0.56
N VAL A 133 1.42 -3.58 1.78
CA VAL A 133 1.55 -2.27 2.43
C VAL A 133 2.33 -1.35 1.49
N SER A 134 1.90 -0.11 1.32
CA SER A 134 2.59 0.87 0.50
C SER A 134 2.45 2.26 1.11
N THR A 135 3.51 2.69 1.78
CA THR A 135 3.60 4.01 2.40
C THR A 135 4.79 4.76 1.83
N SER A 136 4.77 6.10 1.84
CA SER A 136 5.85 6.91 1.29
C SER A 136 7.22 6.55 1.89
N ALA A 137 8.26 6.57 1.07
CA ALA A 137 9.64 6.21 1.45
C ALA A 137 10.37 7.36 2.19
N ASN A 138 9.78 7.86 3.27
CA ASN A 138 10.32 8.91 4.13
C ASN A 138 10.21 8.51 5.60
N ILE A 139 11.05 9.11 6.45
CA ILE A 139 10.84 9.09 7.90
C ILE A 139 9.58 9.91 8.20
N SER A 140 8.79 9.48 9.19
CA SER A 140 7.55 10.16 9.56
C SER A 140 7.80 11.63 9.92
N GLY A 141 7.15 12.55 9.20
CA GLY A 141 7.30 14.00 9.37
C GLY A 141 8.24 14.66 8.35
N GLU A 142 9.07 13.89 7.66
CA GLU A 142 9.96 14.42 6.62
C GLU A 142 9.24 14.54 5.26
N PRO A 143 9.77 15.34 4.32
CA PRO A 143 9.25 15.41 2.96
C PRO A 143 9.23 14.05 2.26
N THR A 144 8.20 13.80 1.45
CA THR A 144 8.12 12.57 0.65
C THR A 144 9.04 12.67 -0.57
N PRO A 145 9.97 11.71 -0.78
CA PRO A 145 10.84 11.72 -1.94
C PRO A 145 10.06 11.42 -3.22
N LYS A 146 10.34 12.20 -4.26
CA LYS A 146 9.71 12.03 -5.58
C LYS A 146 10.54 11.12 -6.49
N ARG A 147 11.86 11.11 -6.30
CA ARG A 147 12.82 10.34 -7.09
C ARG A 147 13.68 9.48 -6.17
N PHE A 148 14.24 8.40 -6.71
CA PHE A 148 15.14 7.52 -5.96
C PHE A 148 16.33 8.25 -5.32
N ALA A 149 16.88 9.24 -6.04
CA ALA A 149 18.01 10.04 -5.58
C ALA A 149 17.68 10.85 -4.31
N ASP A 150 16.42 11.21 -4.10
CA ASP A 150 15.98 12.03 -2.96
C ASP A 150 15.71 11.18 -1.70
N ILE A 151 15.79 9.84 -1.79
CA ILE A 151 15.51 8.94 -0.66
C ILE A 151 16.73 8.88 0.28
N PRO A 152 16.54 9.09 1.60
CA PRO A 152 17.61 9.01 2.59
C PRO A 152 18.37 7.67 2.55
N GLN A 153 19.69 7.71 2.69
CA GLN A 153 20.52 6.51 2.72
C GLN A 153 20.12 5.56 3.87
N THR A 154 19.72 6.14 5.02
CA THR A 154 19.21 5.38 6.15
C THR A 154 18.01 4.49 5.81
N ILE A 155 17.14 4.91 4.89
CA ILE A 155 16.01 4.09 4.42
C ILE A 155 16.51 3.03 3.45
N LYS A 156 17.39 3.38 2.52
CA LYS A 156 17.98 2.44 1.54
C LYS A 156 18.71 1.29 2.22
N ASP A 157 19.41 1.57 3.32
CA ASP A 157 20.15 0.57 4.09
C ASP A 157 19.24 -0.30 4.98
N SER A 158 17.99 0.09 5.19
CA SER A 158 17.05 -0.57 6.10
C SER A 158 16.03 -1.48 5.40
N VAL A 159 16.09 -1.59 4.07
CA VAL A 159 15.16 -2.42 3.27
C VAL A 159 15.86 -3.68 2.75
N ASP A 160 15.08 -4.72 2.51
CA ASP A 160 15.59 -6.02 2.05
C ASP A 160 15.75 -6.07 0.52
N CYS A 161 15.00 -5.24 -0.21
CA CYS A 161 15.05 -5.20 -1.67
C CYS A 161 14.78 -3.79 -2.19
N ILE A 162 15.61 -3.31 -3.12
CA ILE A 162 15.43 -2.05 -3.84
C ILE A 162 15.14 -2.38 -5.30
N LEU A 163 13.99 -1.92 -5.80
CA LEU A 163 13.60 -2.10 -7.19
C LEU A 163 14.34 -1.10 -8.09
N ASP A 164 14.54 -1.48 -9.36
CA ASP A 164 15.26 -0.67 -10.34
C ASP A 164 14.65 0.76 -10.43
N PRO A 165 15.45 1.81 -10.16
CA PRO A 165 15.02 3.19 -10.28
C PRO A 165 14.45 3.57 -11.66
N SER A 166 14.80 2.84 -12.72
CA SER A 166 14.28 3.09 -14.08
C SER A 166 12.76 2.90 -14.19
N LEU A 167 12.14 2.21 -13.23
CA LEU A 167 10.70 2.03 -13.11
C LEU A 167 9.96 3.29 -12.62
N GLU A 168 10.67 4.31 -12.11
CA GLU A 168 10.05 5.53 -11.58
C GLU A 168 9.33 6.38 -12.63
N ARG A 169 9.53 6.10 -13.93
CA ARG A 169 8.90 6.81 -15.06
C ARG A 169 7.37 6.81 -15.03
N GLN A 170 6.74 5.85 -14.34
CA GLN A 170 5.29 5.75 -14.19
C GLN A 170 4.75 6.51 -12.96
N SER A 171 5.61 7.14 -12.16
CA SER A 171 5.23 7.86 -10.96
C SER A 171 4.75 9.27 -11.27
N SER A 172 3.59 9.65 -10.76
CA SER A 172 3.07 11.02 -10.87
C SER A 172 3.80 12.04 -9.98
N GLY A 173 4.58 11.58 -9.01
CA GLY A 173 5.22 12.43 -7.98
C GLY A 173 4.25 13.11 -7.02
N LYS A 174 2.95 12.74 -7.06
CA LYS A 174 1.87 13.30 -6.23
C LYS A 174 1.21 12.17 -5.45
N ALA A 175 0.85 12.43 -4.20
CA ALA A 175 0.12 11.47 -3.39
C ALA A 175 -1.32 11.27 -3.92
N SER A 176 -1.91 10.09 -3.68
CA SER A 176 -3.29 9.78 -4.09
C SER A 176 -4.33 10.62 -3.36
N SER A 177 -5.52 10.81 -3.93
CA SER A 177 -6.67 11.22 -3.13
C SER A 177 -6.99 10.16 -2.07
N ILE A 178 -7.62 10.57 -0.98
CA ILE A 178 -8.11 9.67 0.07
C ILE A 178 -9.58 9.97 0.30
N ILE A 179 -10.42 8.97 0.12
CA ILE A 179 -11.87 9.03 0.32
C ILE A 179 -12.26 7.93 1.29
N LYS A 180 -13.02 8.25 2.33
CA LYS A 180 -13.67 7.25 3.21
C LYS A 180 -15.10 7.05 2.73
N VAL A 181 -15.52 5.79 2.68
CA VAL A 181 -16.86 5.38 2.25
C VAL A 181 -17.52 4.58 3.35
N GLY A 182 -18.81 4.85 3.59
CA GLY A 182 -19.64 4.07 4.51
C GLY A 182 -20.54 3.08 3.77
N ILE A 183 -21.00 2.04 4.49
CA ILE A 183 -21.98 1.06 3.98
C ILE A 183 -23.33 1.73 3.69
N ASP A 184 -23.65 2.81 4.41
CA ASP A 184 -24.84 3.65 4.22
C ASP A 184 -24.75 4.62 3.03
N GLY A 185 -23.67 4.57 2.25
CA GLY A 185 -23.44 5.47 1.11
C GLY A 185 -22.81 6.81 1.48
N THR A 186 -22.39 7.01 2.73
CA THR A 186 -21.65 8.22 3.14
C THR A 186 -20.28 8.31 2.47
N ILE A 187 -19.84 9.54 2.15
CA ILE A 187 -18.56 9.82 1.51
C ILE A 187 -17.88 10.98 2.23
N ASP A 188 -16.67 10.73 2.74
CA ASP A 188 -15.81 11.76 3.33
C ASP A 188 -14.51 11.90 2.54
N ILE A 189 -14.24 13.10 2.03
CA ILE A 189 -12.98 13.40 1.34
C ILE A 189 -11.93 13.79 2.38
N ILE A 190 -10.99 12.88 2.63
CA ILE A 190 -9.89 13.08 3.59
C ILE A 190 -8.73 13.85 2.96
N ARG A 191 -8.43 13.58 1.67
CA ARG A 191 -7.39 14.28 0.90
C ARG A 191 -7.81 14.40 -0.56
N LYS A 192 -7.73 15.61 -1.10
CA LYS A 192 -7.99 15.89 -2.53
C LYS A 192 -6.85 15.42 -3.41
#